data_AF-A0AB73KYV0-F1
#
_entry.id   AF-A0AB73KYV0-F1
#
_cell.length_a   1.000
_cell.length_b   1.000
_cell.length_c   1.000
_cell.angle_alpha   90.00
_cell.angle_beta   90.00
_cell.angle_gamma   90.00
#
_symmetry.space_group_name_H-M   'P 1'
#
loop_
_entity.id
_entity.type
_entity.pdbx_description
1 polymer ?
#
loop_
_entity_poly.entity_id
_entity_poly.type
_entity_poly.pdbx_seq_one_letter_code
_entity_poly.pdbx_strand_id
1 'polypeptide(L)'
;MTAAGKHQVSRTEPPRRSTRPGRAGIRDVAAAAGVSITTVSDALNGKGRLPDATRSHVREVAERLGYRPCAAARPLRTGKSGLIGLTVTTYGDEPFTFTE
;
A
#
# COMPACT_ATOMS: atom_id res chain seq x y z
N MET A 1 24.94 19.67 -38.07
CA MET A 1 23.76 20.15 -37.32
C MET A 1 22.95 18.93 -36.87
N THR A 2 22.83 18.80 -35.54
CA THR A 2 21.82 18.08 -34.72
C THR A 2 21.48 16.63 -35.12
N ALA A 3 22.15 15.61 -34.58
CA ALA A 3 22.03 15.01 -33.23
C ALA A 3 20.75 14.19 -33.00
N ALA A 4 20.97 12.91 -32.69
CA ALA A 4 20.01 11.84 -32.50
C ALA A 4 19.08 12.03 -31.29
N GLY A 5 17.79 11.76 -31.46
CA GLY A 5 16.82 11.61 -30.37
C GLY A 5 16.48 10.14 -30.15
N LYS A 6 17.17 9.48 -29.21
CA LYS A 6 16.80 8.14 -28.72
C LYS A 6 15.63 8.30 -27.75
N HIS A 7 14.48 7.68 -28.03
CA HIS A 7 13.41 7.51 -27.04
C HIS A 7 13.86 6.50 -25.97
N GLN A 8 14.49 7.00 -24.92
CA GLN A 8 14.80 6.21 -23.74
C GLN A 8 13.61 6.29 -22.79
N VAL A 9 12.74 5.27 -22.83
CA VAL A 9 11.74 5.06 -21.78
C VAL A 9 12.51 4.67 -20.53
N SER A 10 12.60 5.61 -19.59
CA SER A 10 13.29 5.41 -18.31
C SER A 10 12.59 4.30 -17.55
N ARG A 11 13.25 3.15 -17.43
CA ARG A 11 12.78 2.02 -16.62
C ARG A 11 12.84 2.47 -15.17
N THR A 12 11.70 2.86 -14.58
CA THR A 12 11.59 3.24 -13.16
C THR A 12 12.25 2.15 -12.31
N GLU A 13 13.40 2.49 -11.73
CA GLU A 13 14.10 1.65 -10.78
C GLU A 13 13.17 1.44 -9.56
N PRO A 14 12.96 0.20 -9.08
CA PRO A 14 12.12 -0.02 -7.91
C PRO A 14 12.69 0.80 -6.74
N PRO A 15 11.83 1.42 -5.90
CA PRO A 15 12.31 2.28 -4.83
C PRO A 15 13.29 1.50 -3.94
N ARG A 16 14.54 1.98 -3.88
CA ARG A 16 15.58 1.43 -2.99
C ARG A 16 15.01 1.42 -1.58
N ARG A 17 14.97 0.22 -0.95
CA ARG A 17 14.47 0.03 0.42
C ARG A 17 15.15 1.05 1.33
N SER A 18 14.38 2.00 1.87
CA SER A 18 14.89 2.88 2.91
C SER A 18 15.22 2.02 4.12
N THR A 19 16.50 1.86 4.45
CA THR A 19 17.02 1.23 5.66
C THR A 19 16.76 2.08 6.91
N ARG A 20 15.62 2.79 6.97
CA ARG A 20 15.27 3.60 8.13
C ARG A 20 15.11 2.65 9.32
N PRO A 21 15.99 2.74 10.34
CA PRO A 21 15.79 2.01 11.57
C PRO A 21 14.57 2.64 12.24
N GLY A 22 13.52 1.85 12.51
CA GLY A 22 12.47 2.30 13.43
C GLY A 22 11.05 1.80 13.19
N ARG A 23 10.74 1.09 12.11
CA ARG A 23 9.39 0.49 11.96
C ARG A 23 9.46 -0.95 11.52
N ALA A 24 9.01 -1.85 12.39
CA ALA A 24 8.81 -3.26 12.05
C ALA A 24 7.88 -3.36 10.84
N GLY A 25 8.35 -4.04 9.80
CA GLY A 25 7.59 -4.31 8.59
C GLY A 25 6.89 -5.67 8.65
N ILE A 26 6.06 -5.96 7.65
CA ILE A 26 5.31 -7.22 7.56
C ILE A 26 6.24 -8.45 7.49
N ARG A 27 7.48 -8.28 6.99
CA ARG A 27 8.49 -9.34 6.94
C ARG A 27 9.02 -9.69 8.32
N ASP A 28 9.18 -8.69 9.18
CA ASP A 28 9.65 -8.88 10.56
C ASP A 28 8.56 -9.58 11.38
N VAL A 29 7.30 -9.20 11.18
CA VAL A 29 6.15 -9.90 11.77
C VAL A 29 6.09 -11.36 11.31
N ALA A 30 6.29 -11.62 10.01
CA ALA A 30 6.31 -12.98 9.47
C ALA A 30 7.43 -13.84 10.08
N ALA A 31 8.63 -13.28 10.19
CA ALA A 31 9.77 -13.95 10.82
C ALA A 31 9.52 -14.24 12.31
N ALA A 32 9.01 -13.26 13.06
CA ALA A 32 8.75 -13.40 14.48
C ALA A 32 7.56 -14.33 14.81
N ALA A 33 6.56 -14.40 13.93
CA ALA A 33 5.41 -15.29 14.07
C ALA A 33 5.64 -16.70 13.48
N GLY A 34 6.77 -16.94 12.80
CA GLY A 34 7.10 -18.23 12.20
C GLY A 34 6.20 -18.64 11.04
N VAL A 35 5.61 -17.68 10.32
CA VAL A 35 4.65 -17.94 9.23
C VAL A 35 5.04 -17.20 7.94
N SER A 36 4.38 -17.54 6.82
CA SER A 36 4.63 -16.85 5.56
C SER A 36 4.11 -15.40 5.57
N ILE A 37 4.71 -14.53 4.74
CA ILE A 37 4.22 -13.15 4.56
C ILE A 37 2.77 -13.14 4.11
N THR A 38 2.36 -14.10 3.28
CA THR A 38 0.98 -14.26 2.79
C THR A 38 0.04 -14.56 3.95
N THR A 39 0.42 -15.47 4.84
CA THR A 39 -0.31 -15.80 6.07
C THR A 39 -0.50 -14.57 6.97
N VAL A 40 0.55 -13.75 7.14
CA VAL A 40 0.44 -12.50 7.90
C VAL A 40 -0.50 -11.52 7.22
N SER A 41 -0.38 -11.35 5.90
CA SER A 41 -1.27 -10.49 5.12
C SER A 41 -2.73 -10.93 5.26
N ASP A 42 -3.01 -12.22 5.18
CA ASP A 42 -4.36 -12.77 5.29
C ASP A 42 -4.91 -12.63 6.71
N ALA A 43 -4.11 -12.94 7.73
CA ALA A 43 -4.48 -12.75 9.13
C ALA A 43 -4.82 -11.28 9.47
N LEU A 44 -4.02 -10.33 8.98
CA LEU A 44 -4.21 -8.91 9.27
C LEU A 44 -5.31 -8.26 8.43
N ASN A 45 -5.56 -8.75 7.21
CA ASN A 45 -6.65 -8.26 6.36
C ASN A 45 -7.97 -9.04 6.54
N GLY A 46 -8.03 -10.01 7.45
CA GLY A 46 -9.22 -10.83 7.70
C GLY A 46 -9.59 -11.74 6.52
N LYS A 47 -8.63 -12.08 5.66
CA LYS A 47 -8.83 -12.92 4.48
C LYS A 47 -8.35 -14.35 4.74
N GLY A 48 -8.70 -15.26 3.83
CA GLY A 48 -8.23 -16.64 3.85
C GLY A 48 -8.88 -17.53 4.92
N ARG A 49 -8.65 -18.84 4.81
CA ARG A 49 -9.14 -19.86 5.74
C ARG A 49 -8.03 -20.20 6.75
N LEU A 50 -7.75 -19.27 7.65
CA LEU A 50 -6.78 -19.47 8.73
C LEU A 50 -7.49 -19.84 10.03
N PRO A 51 -6.92 -20.75 10.85
CA PRO A 51 -7.41 -20.98 12.20
C PRO A 51 -7.38 -19.69 13.03
N ASP A 52 -8.37 -19.49 13.89
CA ASP A 52 -8.45 -18.30 14.75
C ASP A 52 -7.25 -18.19 15.71
N ALA A 53 -6.69 -19.33 16.11
CA ALA A 53 -5.45 -19.39 16.88
C ALA A 53 -4.28 -18.72 16.13
N THR A 54 -4.08 -19.06 14.85
CA THR A 54 -3.03 -18.46 14.02
C THR A 54 -3.27 -16.97 13.80
N ARG A 55 -4.53 -16.58 13.56
CA ARG A 55 -4.90 -15.16 13.37
C ARG A 55 -4.61 -14.34 14.63
N SER A 56 -4.94 -14.88 15.80
CA SER A 56 -4.71 -14.24 17.09
C SER A 56 -3.22 -14.13 17.39
N HIS A 57 -2.45 -15.20 17.18
CA HIS A 57 -1.00 -15.21 17.36
C HIS A 57 -0.31 -14.15 16.48
N VAL A 58 -0.67 -14.06 15.20
CA VAL A 58 -0.09 -13.07 14.28
C VAL A 58 -0.42 -11.64 14.73
N ARG A 59 -1.64 -11.37 15.21
CA ARG A 59 -2.02 -10.05 15.73
C ARG A 59 -1.20 -9.67 16.95
N GLU A 60 -1.05 -10.60 17.88
CA GLU A 60 -0.28 -10.41 19.12
C GLU A 60 1.20 -10.11 18.82
N VAL A 61 1.81 -10.86 17.90
CA VAL A 61 3.19 -10.61 17.44
C VAL A 61 3.30 -9.25 16.76
N ALA A 62 2.34 -8.89 15.89
CA ALA A 62 2.33 -7.60 15.21
C ALA A 62 2.23 -6.43 16.19
N GLU A 63 1.38 -6.54 17.21
CA GLU A 63 1.22 -5.54 18.28
C GLU A 63 2.50 -5.40 19.10
N ARG A 64 3.11 -6.51 19.53
CA ARG A 64 4.37 -6.53 20.27
C ARG A 64 5.52 -5.87 19.50
N LEU A 65 5.54 -6.02 18.17
CA LEU A 65 6.53 -5.39 17.29
C LEU A 65 6.20 -3.93 16.92
N GLY A 66 5.05 -3.41 17.37
CA GLY A 66 4.60 -2.07 17.00
C GLY A 66 4.28 -1.94 15.50
N TYR A 67 3.94 -3.04 14.83
CA TYR A 67 3.58 -3.03 13.42
C TYR A 67 2.35 -2.16 13.20
N ARG A 68 2.50 -1.15 12.35
CA ARG A 68 1.41 -0.26 11.91
C ARG A 68 1.35 -0.26 10.39
N PRO A 69 0.28 -0.78 9.77
CA PRO A 69 0.14 -0.73 8.32
C PRO A 69 0.09 0.73 7.85
N CYS A 70 0.96 1.08 6.90
CA CYS A 70 0.96 2.41 6.30
C CYS A 70 -0.01 2.44 5.12
N ALA A 71 -1.11 3.17 5.25
CA ALA A 71 -2.10 3.31 4.18
C ALA A 71 -1.49 3.90 2.89
N ALA A 72 -0.57 4.86 3.01
CA ALA A 72 0.15 5.43 1.87
C ALA A 72 1.04 4.40 1.13
N ALA A 73 1.45 3.31 1.80
CA ALA A 73 2.25 2.25 1.18
C ALA A 73 1.41 1.23 0.39
N ARG A 74 0.09 1.15 0.64
CA ARG A 74 -0.80 0.22 -0.09
C ARG A 74 -0.80 0.51 -1.60
N PRO A 75 -1.05 1.76 -2.06
CA PRO A 75 -0.95 2.13 -3.46
C PRO A 75 0.39 1.80 -4.11
N LEU A 76 1.49 2.03 -3.39
CA LEU A 76 2.85 1.76 -3.86
C LEU A 76 3.08 0.26 -4.10
N ARG A 77 2.50 -0.60 -3.27
CA ARG A 77 2.64 -2.06 -3.40
C ARG A 77 1.69 -2.67 -4.43
N THR A 78 0.47 -2.14 -4.54
CA THR A 78 -0.55 -2.65 -5.49
C THR A 78 -0.42 -2.04 -6.88
N GLY A 79 0.33 -0.95 -7.03
CA GLY A 79 0.34 -0.13 -8.25
C GLY A 79 -1.00 0.57 -8.52
N LYS A 80 -1.93 0.54 -7.55
CA LYS A 80 -3.30 1.04 -7.69
C LYS A 80 -3.60 1.95 -6.51
N SER A 81 -3.69 3.24 -6.75
CA SER A 81 -4.07 4.23 -5.74
C SER A 81 -5.55 4.20 -5.38
N GLY A 82 -6.42 3.79 -6.31
CA GLY A 82 -7.86 3.95 -6.16
C GLY A 82 -8.31 5.41 -6.12
N LEU A 83 -7.44 6.34 -6.52
CA LEU A 83 -7.71 7.77 -6.56
C LEU A 83 -8.50 8.10 -7.84
N ILE A 84 -9.64 8.78 -7.68
CA ILE A 84 -10.43 9.33 -8.78
C ILE A 84 -10.03 10.80 -8.93
N GLY A 85 -9.42 11.15 -10.06
CA GLY A 85 -9.13 12.54 -10.41
C GLY A 85 -10.32 13.15 -11.15
N LEU A 86 -10.90 14.22 -10.61
CA LEU A 86 -11.93 15.00 -11.26
C LEU A 86 -11.35 16.37 -11.62
N THR A 87 -11.40 16.72 -12.90
CA THR A 87 -11.02 18.05 -13.38
C THR A 87 -12.28 18.76 -13.85
N VAL A 88 -12.58 19.90 -13.25
CA VAL A 88 -13.70 20.75 -13.68
C VAL A 88 -13.11 21.96 -14.41
N THR A 89 -13.50 22.14 -15.68
CA THR A 89 -13.01 23.23 -16.53
C THR A 89 -13.78 24.53 -16.34
N THR A 90 -14.96 24.48 -15.70
CA THR A 90 -15.75 25.65 -15.33
C THR A 90 -16.58 25.34 -14.07
N TYR A 91 -16.44 26.16 -13.03
CA TYR A 91 -17.40 26.21 -11.93
C TYR A 91 -18.35 27.34 -12.31
N GLY A 92 -19.59 27.01 -12.68
CA GLY A 92 -20.58 28.04 -13.00
C GLY A 92 -20.84 28.92 -11.78
N ASP A 93 -20.92 30.24 -11.97
CA ASP A 93 -21.22 31.19 -10.90
C ASP A 93 -22.66 31.03 -10.35
N GLU A 94 -23.53 30.33 -11.09
CA GLU A 94 -24.92 30.10 -10.73
C GLU A 94 -25.08 28.80 -9.91
N PRO A 95 -25.78 28.83 -8.76
CA PRO A 95 -26.01 27.64 -7.95
C PRO A 95 -26.87 26.63 -8.72
N PHE A 96 -26.43 25.37 -8.70
CA PHE A 96 -27.24 24.26 -9.22
C PHE A 96 -28.54 24.18 -8.39
N THR A 97 -29.67 24.53 -9.02
CA THR A 97 -30.98 24.33 -8.38
C THR A 97 -31.49 22.97 -8.86
N PHE A 98 -31.43 21.98 -7.97
CA PHE A 98 -32.06 20.68 -8.19
C PHE A 98 -33.55 20.86 -7.89
N THR A 99 -34.38 20.90 -8.93
CA THR A 99 -35.85 20.85 -8.78
C THR A 99 -36.31 19.47 -9.25
N GLU A 100 -37.15 18.81 -8.43
CA GLU A 100 -37.73 17.48 -8.67
C GLU A 100 -38.65 17.41 -9.89
#